data_AF-A0A8C0HB26-F1
#
_entry.id   AF-A0A8C0HB26-F1
#
_cell.length_a   1.000
_cell.length_b   1.000
_cell.length_c   1.000
_cell.angle_alpha   90.00
_cell.angle_beta   90.00
_cell.angle_gamma   90.00
#
_symmetry.space_group_name_H-M   'P 1'
#
loop_
_entity.id
_entity.type
_entity.pdbx_description
1 polymer ?
#
loop_
_entity_poly.entity_id
_entity_poly.type
_entity_poly.pdbx_seq_one_letter_code
_entity_poly.pdbx_strand_id
1 'polypeptide(L)'
;MATRAKRRAPGPPQRREPGGEEQESDSEQRDSASEEEEEVNVEFEAHSISDNDYDGIKKLLQQLFLKAPVNIAELTDILIQQNHIGSVIKQAEVQEESGYDDDEDDEVFGFISLLNLTERKGAQCAEQIKELILSLCEKNCDQSMVEQLDKLLNDTTKPVGFLLNERFINVPPQIALPMHQQLQKELAETQRTNKPCGRCYYYLLISKTFTETAKRSSKKRGESTQQREELMFANAEEEFFYEVTDFRYH
;
A
#
# COMPACT_ATOMS: atom_id res chain seq x y z
N MET A 1 13.44 -67.62 5.98
CA MET A 1 12.50 -68.26 5.03
C MET A 1 12.45 -67.38 3.78
N ALA A 2 13.31 -67.48 2.76
CA ALA A 2 13.71 -68.58 1.86
C ALA A 2 12.60 -69.07 0.92
N THR A 3 12.55 -68.52 -0.31
CA THR A 3 12.23 -69.17 -1.60
C THR A 3 12.22 -68.12 -2.72
N ARG A 4 12.61 -68.34 -3.99
CA ARG A 4 13.53 -69.26 -4.69
C ARG A 4 13.61 -68.70 -6.14
N ALA A 5 14.82 -68.68 -6.71
CA ALA A 5 15.10 -68.30 -8.09
C ALA A 5 14.65 -69.33 -9.14
N LYS A 6 14.46 -68.90 -10.40
CA LYS A 6 14.45 -69.76 -11.59
C LYS A 6 15.19 -69.10 -12.76
N ARG A 7 16.44 -69.52 -13.00
CA ARG A 7 17.16 -69.52 -14.30
C ARG A 7 16.89 -70.89 -14.96
N ARG A 8 17.05 -71.23 -16.25
CA ARG A 8 17.58 -70.70 -17.53
C ARG A 8 17.00 -71.66 -18.63
N ALA A 9 17.11 -71.45 -19.95
CA ALA A 9 18.21 -71.94 -20.82
C ALA A 9 17.85 -71.71 -22.34
N PRO A 10 18.73 -72.00 -23.35
CA PRO A 10 19.27 -71.00 -24.30
C PRO A 10 19.32 -71.40 -25.81
N GLY A 11 19.81 -70.49 -26.66
CA GLY A 11 20.54 -70.81 -27.92
C GLY A 11 20.10 -70.01 -29.17
N PRO A 12 20.92 -69.88 -30.25
CA PRO A 12 22.34 -70.21 -30.43
C PRO A 12 23.24 -68.99 -30.84
N PRO A 13 24.58 -69.16 -30.96
CA PRO A 13 25.56 -68.12 -31.28
C PRO A 13 26.17 -68.24 -32.71
N GLN A 14 26.57 -67.12 -33.33
CA GLN A 14 27.55 -67.07 -34.45
C GLN A 14 28.37 -65.76 -34.34
N ARG A 15 29.60 -65.80 -33.79
CA ARG A 15 30.95 -65.77 -34.45
C ARG A 15 31.34 -64.41 -35.09
N ARG A 16 32.12 -63.56 -34.38
CA ARG A 16 33.57 -63.20 -34.55
C ARG A 16 33.91 -62.46 -35.87
N GLU A 17 34.00 -61.12 -35.85
CA GLU A 17 35.20 -60.22 -35.69
C GLU A 17 36.00 -59.96 -37.01
N PRO A 18 36.80 -58.87 -37.15
CA PRO A 18 36.80 -57.54 -36.51
C PRO A 18 36.93 -56.40 -37.56
N GLY A 19 36.82 -55.13 -37.12
CA GLY A 19 37.15 -53.98 -37.97
C GLY A 19 36.81 -52.68 -37.24
N GLY A 20 37.80 -52.13 -36.54
CA GLY A 20 37.66 -50.85 -35.84
C GLY A 20 37.63 -49.68 -36.81
N GLU A 21 36.98 -48.61 -36.36
CA GLU A 21 37.46 -47.23 -36.47
C GLU A 21 36.54 -46.38 -35.58
N GLU A 22 37.19 -45.64 -34.68
CA GLU A 22 36.61 -44.76 -33.68
C GLU A 22 36.07 -43.50 -34.35
N GLN A 23 34.88 -43.02 -33.94
CA GLN A 23 34.57 -41.58 -33.93
C GLN A 23 33.31 -41.28 -33.11
N GLU A 24 33.58 -40.74 -31.92
CA GLU A 24 32.84 -39.75 -31.11
C GLU A 24 31.32 -39.68 -31.28
N SER A 25 30.63 -40.32 -30.32
CA SER A 25 29.26 -39.99 -29.94
C SER A 25 29.30 -38.73 -29.08
N ASP A 26 29.10 -37.57 -29.70
CA ASP A 26 28.82 -36.30 -29.01
C ASP A 26 27.46 -36.41 -28.30
N SER A 27 27.50 -36.92 -27.06
CA SER A 27 26.37 -36.84 -26.15
C SER A 27 26.37 -35.44 -25.56
N GLU A 28 25.68 -34.51 -26.22
CA GLU A 28 25.36 -33.20 -25.66
C GLU A 28 24.65 -33.41 -24.32
N GLN A 29 25.42 -33.28 -23.23
CA GLN A 29 24.89 -33.07 -21.90
C GLN A 29 24.11 -31.76 -21.97
N ARG A 30 22.78 -31.89 -22.03
CA ARG A 30 21.89 -30.79 -21.70
C ARG A 30 22.09 -30.52 -20.21
N ASP A 31 22.99 -29.58 -19.91
CA ASP A 31 22.99 -28.86 -18.65
C ASP A 31 21.63 -28.16 -18.57
N SER A 32 20.68 -28.85 -17.94
CA SER A 32 19.48 -28.25 -17.39
C SER A 32 19.94 -27.38 -16.22
N ALA A 33 20.49 -26.20 -16.53
CA ALA A 33 20.59 -25.12 -15.58
C ALA A 33 19.18 -24.93 -15.02
N SER A 34 19.00 -25.42 -13.79
CA SER A 34 17.79 -25.16 -13.05
C SER A 34 17.90 -23.68 -12.72
N GLU A 35 17.18 -22.85 -13.47
CA GLU A 35 16.89 -21.48 -13.06
C GLU A 35 16.06 -21.60 -11.78
N GLU A 36 16.76 -21.80 -10.66
CA GLU A 36 16.19 -21.55 -9.34
C GLU A 36 15.87 -20.06 -9.36
N GLU A 37 14.58 -19.73 -9.52
CA GLU A 37 14.09 -18.37 -9.34
C GLU A 37 14.48 -17.95 -7.93
N GLU A 38 15.57 -17.18 -7.80
CA GLU A 38 16.01 -16.64 -6.53
C GLU A 38 14.87 -15.80 -5.95
N GLU A 39 14.25 -16.30 -4.88
CA GLU A 39 13.20 -15.59 -4.16
C GLU A 39 13.82 -14.35 -3.49
N VAL A 40 13.67 -13.18 -4.13
CA VAL A 40 14.10 -11.89 -3.55
C VAL A 40 13.14 -11.54 -2.42
N ASN A 41 13.60 -11.67 -1.19
CA ASN A 41 12.86 -11.24 0.00
C ASN A 41 12.98 -9.72 0.16
N VAL A 42 11.91 -9.00 -0.18
CA VAL A 42 11.79 -7.56 0.06
C VAL A 42 11.07 -7.33 1.38
N GLU A 43 11.75 -6.71 2.34
CA GLU A 43 11.15 -6.26 3.60
C GLU A 43 10.90 -4.76 3.57
N PHE A 44 9.79 -4.32 4.16
CA PHE A 44 9.45 -2.90 4.28
C PHE A 44 9.47 -2.48 5.74
N GLU A 45 10.08 -1.34 6.02
CA GLU A 45 10.16 -0.75 7.34
C GLU A 45 9.64 0.69 7.37
N ALA A 46 9.21 1.10 8.56
CA ALA A 46 8.68 2.44 8.79
C ALA A 46 9.74 3.31 9.47
N HIS A 47 10.03 4.47 8.87
CA HIS A 47 10.95 5.47 9.41
C HIS A 47 10.22 6.76 9.75
N SER A 48 10.76 7.53 10.68
CA SER A 48 10.31 8.90 10.89
C SER A 48 10.50 9.73 9.62
N ILE A 49 9.56 10.65 9.38
CA ILE A 49 9.64 11.59 8.26
C ILE A 49 10.90 12.46 8.39
N SER A 50 11.57 12.72 7.27
CA SER A 50 12.79 13.51 7.16
C SER A 50 12.77 14.40 5.91
N ASP A 51 13.67 15.38 5.85
CA ASP A 51 13.74 16.30 4.71
C ASP A 51 14.00 15.57 3.36
N ASN A 52 14.69 14.43 3.40
CA ASN A 52 14.97 13.60 2.22
C ASN A 52 13.70 12.97 1.62
N ASP A 53 12.63 12.85 2.40
CA ASP A 53 11.39 12.18 1.98
C ASP A 53 10.45 13.09 1.18
N TYR A 54 10.82 14.35 0.96
CA TYR A 54 9.96 15.37 0.34
C TYR A 54 9.37 14.91 -1.00
N ASP A 55 10.21 14.44 -1.92
CA ASP A 55 9.76 14.06 -3.26
C ASP A 55 8.88 12.80 -3.24
N GLY A 56 9.21 11.84 -2.38
CA GLY A 56 8.42 10.63 -2.18
C GLY A 56 7.02 10.92 -1.63
N ILE A 57 6.92 11.71 -0.56
CA ILE A 57 5.63 12.14 0.01
C ILE A 57 4.84 12.97 -1.00
N LYS A 58 5.50 13.90 -1.71
CA LYS A 58 4.86 14.71 -2.75
C LYS A 58 4.26 13.86 -3.87
N LYS A 59 4.98 12.84 -4.34
CA LYS A 59 4.51 11.88 -5.35
C LYS A 59 3.27 11.13 -4.87
N LEU A 60 3.26 10.65 -3.62
CA LEU A 60 2.12 9.95 -3.03
C LEU A 60 0.92 10.89 -2.83
N LEU A 61 1.13 12.13 -2.39
CA LEU A 61 0.06 13.13 -2.29
C LEU A 61 -0.53 13.50 -3.65
N GLN A 62 0.27 13.58 -4.71
CA GLN A 62 -0.22 13.76 -6.07
C GLN A 62 -1.10 12.58 -6.53
N GLN A 63 -0.76 11.35 -6.12
CA GLN A 63 -1.59 10.18 -6.39
C GLN A 63 -2.92 10.23 -5.60
N LEU A 64 -2.88 10.66 -4.35
CA LEU A 64 -4.07 10.78 -3.49
C LEU A 64 -5.05 11.83 -4.03
N PHE A 65 -4.56 13.01 -4.40
CA PHE A 65 -5.40 14.13 -4.83
C PHE A 65 -5.65 14.18 -6.35
N LEU A 66 -4.91 13.42 -7.16
CA LEU A 66 -5.01 13.37 -8.62
C LEU A 66 -4.98 14.77 -9.27
N LYS A 67 -6.14 15.28 -9.71
CA LYS A 67 -6.32 16.59 -10.36
C LYS A 67 -7.00 17.61 -9.45
N ALA A 68 -7.22 17.28 -8.18
CA ALA A 68 -7.84 18.18 -7.23
C ALA A 68 -6.95 19.42 -7.00
N PRO A 69 -7.54 20.60 -6.80
CA PRO A 69 -6.80 21.86 -6.69
C PRO A 69 -6.21 22.06 -5.27
N VAL A 70 -5.42 21.09 -4.79
CA VAL A 70 -4.72 21.16 -3.49
C VAL A 70 -3.27 21.54 -3.73
N ASN A 71 -2.75 22.51 -2.97
CA ASN A 71 -1.34 22.89 -2.99
C ASN A 71 -0.51 21.78 -2.34
N ILE A 72 -0.14 20.78 -3.14
CA ILE A 72 0.63 19.62 -2.69
C ILE A 72 2.00 20.03 -2.18
N ALA A 73 2.65 21.03 -2.78
CA ALA A 73 3.98 21.46 -2.35
C ALA A 73 3.95 22.00 -0.91
N GLU A 74 3.02 22.92 -0.60
CA GLU A 74 2.84 23.43 0.76
C GLU A 74 2.41 22.33 1.74
N LEU A 75 1.54 21.41 1.30
CA LEU A 75 1.15 20.28 2.13
C LEU A 75 2.36 19.43 2.50
N THR A 76 3.19 19.03 1.52
CA THR A 76 4.42 18.27 1.76
C THR A 76 5.34 19.03 2.71
N ASP A 77 5.58 20.32 2.48
CA ASP A 77 6.43 21.16 3.34
C ASP A 77 5.94 21.13 4.81
N ILE A 78 4.62 21.23 5.02
CA ILE A 78 4.04 21.18 6.37
C ILE A 78 4.26 19.81 7.01
N LEU A 79 4.10 18.71 6.27
CA LEU A 79 4.30 17.35 6.81
C LEU A 79 5.76 17.11 7.20
N ILE A 80 6.71 17.54 6.36
CA ILE A 80 8.15 17.45 6.64
C ILE A 80 8.50 18.28 7.89
N GLN A 81 8.05 19.53 7.96
CA GLN A 81 8.27 20.41 9.12
C GLN A 81 7.62 19.88 10.41
N GLN A 82 6.66 18.97 10.28
CA GLN A 82 5.93 18.32 11.36
C GLN A 82 6.32 16.84 11.52
N ASN A 83 7.60 16.52 11.33
CA ASN A 83 8.14 15.17 11.38
C ASN A 83 7.98 14.42 12.72
N HIS A 84 7.49 15.06 13.78
CA HIS A 84 7.19 14.40 15.05
C HIS A 84 5.93 13.52 15.01
N ILE A 85 5.18 13.54 13.90
CA ILE A 85 3.96 12.74 13.72
C ILE A 85 3.87 12.19 12.30
N GLY A 86 3.82 10.87 12.21
CA GLY A 86 3.81 10.14 10.96
C GLY A 86 5.14 9.48 10.63
N SER A 87 5.07 8.57 9.66
CA SER A 87 6.19 7.76 9.22
C SER A 87 6.10 7.48 7.73
N VAL A 88 7.26 7.27 7.10
CA VAL A 88 7.41 6.83 5.70
C VAL A 88 7.75 5.34 5.66
N ILE A 89 7.39 4.68 4.58
CA ILE A 89 7.71 3.27 4.31
C ILE A 89 8.87 3.23 3.32
N LYS A 90 9.96 2.59 3.72
CA LYS A 90 11.13 2.34 2.86
C LYS A 90 11.41 0.84 2.80
N GLN A 91 12.16 0.42 1.79
CA GLN A 91 12.69 -0.94 1.74
C GLN A 91 13.79 -1.07 2.80
N ALA A 92 13.76 -2.14 3.59
CA ALA A 92 14.80 -2.41 4.56
C ALA A 92 16.13 -2.66 3.83
N GLU A 93 17.21 -2.02 4.29
CA GLU A 93 18.54 -2.22 3.72
C GLU A 93 18.93 -3.71 3.80
N VAL A 94 19.02 -4.36 2.65
CA VAL A 94 19.66 -5.68 2.55
C VAL A 94 21.16 -5.40 2.50
N GLN A 95 21.90 -5.81 3.53
CA GLN A 95 23.35 -5.71 3.56
C GLN A 95 23.98 -6.61 2.48
N GLU A 96 23.90 -6.22 1.22
CA GLU A 96 24.75 -6.77 0.18
C GLU A 96 25.75 -5.70 -0.25
N GLU A 97 27.03 -6.01 -0.04
CA GLU A 97 28.18 -5.20 -0.42
C GLU A 97 28.29 -5.08 -1.95
N SER A 98 27.33 -4.44 -2.63
CA SER A 98 27.46 -4.07 -4.03
C SER A 98 27.70 -2.58 -4.15
N GLY A 99 28.98 -2.21 -4.26
CA GLY A 99 29.42 -0.84 -4.48
C GLY A 99 29.08 -0.30 -5.86
N TYR A 100 27.81 0.01 -6.11
CA TYR A 100 27.35 0.72 -7.31
C TYR A 100 26.32 1.80 -6.94
N ASP A 101 26.70 3.04 -7.27
CA ASP A 101 25.98 4.32 -7.36
C ASP A 101 25.25 4.93 -6.14
N ASP A 102 25.70 6.15 -5.83
CA ASP A 102 25.42 7.03 -4.68
C ASP A 102 24.05 7.74 -4.74
N ASP A 103 23.02 7.11 -5.34
CA ASP A 103 21.73 7.78 -5.63
C ASP A 103 20.46 6.91 -5.45
N GLU A 104 20.53 5.62 -5.06
CA GLU A 104 19.40 4.68 -5.28
C GLU A 104 18.55 4.25 -4.05
N ASP A 105 18.89 4.58 -2.79
CA ASP A 105 18.24 3.93 -1.61
C ASP A 105 17.35 4.83 -0.72
N ASP A 106 16.59 5.77 -1.30
CA ASP A 106 15.67 6.62 -0.50
C ASP A 106 14.24 6.70 -1.09
N GLU A 107 13.80 5.68 -1.85
CA GLU A 107 12.42 5.66 -2.35
C GLU A 107 11.40 5.43 -1.22
N VAL A 108 10.42 6.33 -1.14
CA VAL A 108 9.27 6.23 -0.24
C VAL A 108 8.13 5.49 -0.93
N PHE A 109 7.81 4.29 -0.43
CA PHE A 109 6.74 3.42 -0.96
C PHE A 109 5.36 3.71 -0.36
N GLY A 110 5.33 4.47 0.74
CA GLY A 110 4.10 4.86 1.42
C GLY A 110 4.39 5.81 2.58
N PHE A 111 3.36 6.46 3.10
CA PHE A 111 3.47 7.26 4.30
C PHE A 111 2.15 7.32 5.05
N ILE A 112 2.24 7.57 6.35
CA ILE A 112 1.10 7.95 7.19
C ILE A 112 1.45 9.24 7.91
N SER A 113 0.54 10.22 7.96
CA SER A 113 0.71 11.42 8.78
C SER A 113 -0.65 12.07 9.08
N LEU A 114 -0.65 13.11 9.91
CA LEU A 114 -1.85 13.81 10.33
C LEU A 114 -1.66 15.32 10.18
N LEU A 115 -2.60 15.97 9.48
CA LEU A 115 -2.69 17.41 9.37
C LEU A 115 -3.90 17.93 10.16
N ASN A 116 -3.69 18.74 11.20
CA ASN A 116 -4.80 19.39 11.89
C ASN A 116 -5.33 20.58 11.08
N LEU A 117 -6.48 20.40 10.42
CA LEU A 117 -7.13 21.40 9.56
C LEU A 117 -7.64 22.63 10.33
N THR A 118 -7.90 22.46 11.63
CA THR A 118 -8.36 23.53 12.51
C THR A 118 -7.17 24.39 12.96
N GLU A 119 -6.05 23.77 13.32
CA GLU A 119 -4.80 24.47 13.71
C GLU A 119 -4.16 25.16 12.50
N ARG A 120 -4.19 24.53 11.33
CA ARG A 120 -3.62 25.06 10.07
C ARG A 120 -4.59 25.93 9.28
N LYS A 121 -5.62 26.47 9.94
CA LYS A 121 -6.56 27.41 9.31
C LYS A 121 -5.80 28.58 8.68
N GLY A 122 -6.08 28.86 7.41
CA GLY A 122 -5.42 29.91 6.63
C GLY A 122 -4.19 29.46 5.84
N ALA A 123 -3.66 28.25 6.07
CA ALA A 123 -2.72 27.64 5.11
C ALA A 123 -3.48 27.27 3.83
N GLN A 124 -2.90 27.52 2.66
CA GLN A 124 -3.62 27.39 1.39
C GLN A 124 -4.06 25.93 1.15
N CYS A 125 -3.18 24.97 1.42
CA CYS A 125 -3.48 23.55 1.29
C CYS A 125 -4.61 23.10 2.22
N ALA A 126 -4.68 23.63 3.46
CA ALA A 126 -5.69 23.25 4.43
C ALA A 126 -7.08 23.78 4.03
N GLU A 127 -7.17 25.01 3.53
CA GLU A 127 -8.43 25.56 3.02
C GLU A 127 -8.87 24.84 1.73
N GLN A 128 -7.95 24.54 0.82
CA GLN A 128 -8.27 23.77 -0.40
C GLN A 128 -8.73 22.34 -0.10
N ILE A 129 -8.16 21.68 0.93
CA ILE A 129 -8.63 20.38 1.40
C ILE A 129 -10.07 20.48 1.91
N LYS A 130 -10.39 21.49 2.74
CA LYS A 130 -11.77 21.71 3.23
C LYS A 130 -12.74 21.95 2.07
N GLU A 131 -12.37 22.82 1.13
CA GLU A 131 -13.17 23.09 -0.07
C GLU A 131 -13.38 21.84 -0.93
N LEU A 132 -12.34 21.04 -1.12
CA LEU A 132 -12.43 19.76 -1.84
C LEU A 132 -13.44 18.83 -1.17
N ILE A 133 -13.30 18.60 0.13
CA ILE A 133 -14.16 17.72 0.94
C ILE A 133 -15.62 18.19 0.85
N LEU A 134 -15.88 19.48 1.06
CA LEU A 134 -17.22 20.06 0.96
C LEU A 134 -17.80 19.92 -0.45
N SER A 135 -17.00 20.20 -1.50
CA SER A 135 -17.45 20.07 -2.89
C SER A 135 -17.80 18.64 -3.28
N LEU A 136 -17.14 17.64 -2.70
CA LEU A 136 -17.47 16.23 -2.88
C LEU A 136 -18.75 15.88 -2.13
N CYS A 137 -18.91 16.39 -0.90
CA CYS A 137 -20.13 16.21 -0.12
C CYS A 137 -21.35 16.83 -0.84
N GLU A 138 -21.23 18.04 -1.39
CA GLU A 138 -22.29 18.72 -2.15
C GLU A 138 -22.74 17.95 -3.39
N LYS A 139 -21.81 17.26 -4.06
CA LYS A 139 -22.13 16.48 -5.26
C LYS A 139 -22.88 15.19 -4.96
N ASN A 140 -22.61 14.60 -3.81
CA ASN A 140 -23.00 13.22 -3.51
C ASN A 140 -24.02 13.10 -2.38
N CYS A 141 -24.33 14.18 -1.67
CA CYS A 141 -25.11 14.16 -0.43
C CYS A 141 -26.18 15.25 -0.39
N ASP A 142 -27.11 15.13 0.56
CA ASP A 142 -28.15 16.13 0.81
C ASP A 142 -27.59 17.39 1.48
N GLN A 143 -28.26 18.53 1.26
CA GLN A 143 -27.86 19.83 1.80
C GLN A 143 -27.65 19.83 3.33
N SER A 144 -28.50 19.13 4.09
CA SER A 144 -28.36 19.03 5.54
C SER A 144 -27.04 18.40 5.96
N MET A 145 -26.48 17.52 5.14
CA MET A 145 -25.26 16.78 5.41
C MET A 145 -24.03 17.66 5.13
N VAL A 146 -24.09 18.45 4.06
CA VAL A 146 -23.11 19.50 3.73
C VAL A 146 -23.04 20.54 4.85
N GLU A 147 -24.18 21.04 5.32
CA GLU A 147 -24.25 22.03 6.41
C GLU A 147 -23.66 21.50 7.73
N GLN A 148 -23.89 20.22 8.03
CA GLN A 148 -23.31 19.57 9.20
C GLN A 148 -21.79 19.46 9.08
N LEU A 149 -21.28 19.06 7.91
CA LEU A 149 -19.85 18.94 7.65
C LEU A 149 -19.15 20.30 7.69
N ASP A 150 -19.73 21.31 7.06
CA ASP A 150 -19.20 22.70 7.08
C ASP A 150 -19.13 23.24 8.51
N LYS A 151 -20.18 23.01 9.31
CA LYS A 151 -20.18 23.38 10.73
C LYS A 151 -19.09 22.66 11.51
N LEU A 152 -18.86 21.36 11.24
CA LEU A 152 -17.83 20.56 11.92
C LEU A 152 -16.43 21.07 11.57
N LEU A 153 -16.14 21.34 10.29
CA LEU A 153 -14.84 21.82 9.82
C LEU A 153 -14.50 23.23 10.35
N ASN A 154 -15.53 24.04 10.64
CA ASN A 154 -15.38 25.40 11.16
C ASN A 154 -15.45 25.51 12.70
N ASP A 155 -15.78 24.43 13.41
CA ASP A 155 -15.84 24.43 14.89
C ASP A 155 -14.44 24.33 15.50
N THR A 156 -13.92 25.46 15.98
CA THR A 156 -12.59 25.52 16.61
C THR A 156 -12.51 24.81 17.97
N THR A 157 -13.65 24.47 18.58
CA THR A 157 -13.69 23.75 19.86
C THR A 157 -13.50 22.23 19.69
N LYS A 158 -13.70 21.73 18.47
CA LYS A 158 -13.55 20.33 18.09
C LYS A 158 -12.60 20.20 16.91
N PRO A 159 -11.28 20.25 17.15
CA PRO A 159 -10.30 20.24 16.07
C PRO A 159 -10.41 19.01 15.17
N VAL A 160 -10.21 19.19 13.86
CA VAL A 160 -10.32 18.13 12.87
C VAL A 160 -8.92 17.77 12.36
N GLY A 161 -8.52 16.53 12.60
CA GLY A 161 -7.33 15.93 12.03
C GLY A 161 -7.65 15.31 10.67
N PHE A 162 -6.86 15.60 9.66
CA PHE A 162 -6.92 14.97 8.36
C PHE A 162 -5.82 13.90 8.28
N LEU A 163 -6.25 12.64 8.34
CA LEU A 163 -5.39 11.47 8.27
C LEU A 163 -5.02 11.22 6.81
N LEU A 164 -3.73 11.31 6.53
CA LEU A 164 -3.14 10.99 5.25
C LEU A 164 -2.49 9.61 5.39
N ASN A 165 -2.99 8.63 4.66
CA ASN A 165 -2.44 7.28 4.63
C ASN A 165 -2.45 6.80 3.18
N GLU A 166 -1.28 6.79 2.54
CA GLU A 166 -1.15 6.45 1.13
C GLU A 166 0.08 5.56 0.93
N ARG A 167 -0.06 4.51 0.12
CA ARG A 167 1.03 3.60 -0.20
C ARG A 167 0.84 2.99 -1.58
N PHE A 168 1.92 2.48 -2.15
CA PHE A 168 1.83 1.71 -3.38
C PHE A 168 1.05 0.42 -3.16
N ILE A 169 0.31 -0.01 -4.19
CA ILE A 169 -0.51 -1.23 -4.15
C ILE A 169 0.28 -2.51 -3.89
N ASN A 170 1.59 -2.49 -4.17
CA ASN A 170 2.48 -3.63 -3.95
C ASN A 170 2.99 -3.72 -2.51
N VAL A 171 2.76 -2.70 -1.68
CA VAL A 171 3.17 -2.72 -0.26
C VAL A 171 2.22 -3.64 0.53
N PRO A 172 2.72 -4.65 1.25
CA PRO A 172 1.89 -5.62 1.95
C PRO A 172 0.98 -4.96 3.01
N PRO A 173 -0.30 -5.36 3.11
CA PRO A 173 -1.25 -4.74 4.05
C PRO A 173 -0.87 -4.93 5.53
N GLN A 174 -0.01 -5.88 5.86
CA GLN A 174 0.45 -6.17 7.21
C GLN A 174 1.19 -4.97 7.85
N ILE A 175 1.77 -4.08 7.06
CA ILE A 175 2.46 -2.87 7.55
C ILE A 175 1.49 -1.84 8.15
N ALA A 176 0.21 -1.90 7.78
CA ALA A 176 -0.76 -0.90 8.23
C ALA A 176 -0.92 -0.87 9.75
N LEU A 177 -0.98 -2.04 10.41
CA LEU A 177 -1.14 -2.13 11.86
C LEU A 177 0.02 -1.48 12.63
N PRO A 178 1.30 -1.85 12.42
CA PRO A 178 2.41 -1.21 13.12
C PRO A 178 2.50 0.30 12.83
N MET A 179 2.21 0.76 11.61
CA MET A 179 2.17 2.18 11.28
C MET A 179 1.12 2.94 12.11
N HIS A 180 -0.10 2.42 12.22
CA HIS A 180 -1.15 3.07 13.02
C HIS A 180 -0.84 3.02 14.52
N GLN A 181 -0.26 1.93 15.02
CA GLN A 181 0.18 1.83 16.42
C GLN A 181 1.27 2.85 16.74
N GLN A 182 2.20 3.08 15.81
CA GLN A 182 3.24 4.08 15.95
C GLN A 182 2.66 5.50 15.94
N LEU A 183 1.77 5.79 14.99
CA LEU A 183 1.06 7.07 14.93
C LEU A 183 0.27 7.36 16.22
N GLN A 184 -0.37 6.36 16.83
CA GLN A 184 -1.06 6.51 18.11
C GLN A 184 -0.12 6.91 19.26
N LYS A 185 1.09 6.35 19.31
CA LYS A 185 2.11 6.72 20.31
C LYS A 185 2.59 8.15 20.10
N GLU A 186 2.86 8.52 18.85
CA GLU A 186 3.27 9.88 18.47
C GLU A 186 2.20 10.91 18.78
N LEU A 187 0.92 10.59 18.54
CA LEU A 187 -0.21 11.43 18.94
C LEU A 187 -0.26 11.65 20.45
N ALA A 188 -0.12 10.58 21.24
CA ALA A 188 -0.10 10.68 22.69
C ALA A 188 1.09 11.52 23.20
N GLU A 189 2.26 11.37 22.59
CA GLU A 189 3.44 12.17 22.90
C GLU A 189 3.28 13.65 22.49
N THR A 190 2.72 13.89 21.31
CA THR A 190 2.43 15.22 20.78
C THR A 190 1.46 15.96 21.71
N GLN A 191 0.42 15.27 22.18
CA GLN A 191 -0.51 15.79 23.18
C GLN A 191 0.19 16.11 24.50
N ARG A 192 1.03 15.19 24.99
CA ARG A 192 1.79 15.36 26.25
C ARG A 192 2.77 16.53 26.19
N THR A 193 3.35 16.79 25.02
CA THR A 193 4.38 17.81 24.80
C THR A 193 3.84 19.12 24.22
N ASN A 194 2.52 19.22 24.00
CA ASN A 194 1.84 20.37 23.36
C ASN A 194 2.46 20.75 21.99
N LYS A 195 2.90 19.75 21.23
CA LYS A 195 3.33 19.95 19.84
C LYS A 195 2.12 20.11 18.90
N PRO A 196 2.29 20.70 17.71
CA PRO A 196 1.22 20.78 16.71
C PRO A 196 0.60 19.41 16.39
N CYS A 197 -0.69 19.38 16.08
CA CYS A 197 -1.51 18.18 15.88
C CYS A 197 -1.78 17.33 17.14
N GLY A 198 -1.41 17.80 18.34
CA GLY A 198 -1.56 17.05 19.60
C GLY A 198 -3.00 16.86 20.08
N ARG A 199 -4.00 17.48 19.45
CA ARG A 199 -5.40 17.33 19.84
C ARG A 199 -6.32 17.38 18.64
N CYS A 200 -6.92 16.25 18.30
CA CYS A 200 -8.01 16.14 17.34
C CYS A 200 -9.25 15.54 18.03
N TYR A 201 -10.42 16.09 17.73
CA TYR A 201 -11.70 15.54 18.14
C TYR A 201 -12.27 14.60 17.07
N TYR A 202 -12.14 15.00 15.81
CA TYR A 202 -12.54 14.20 14.65
C TYR A 202 -11.32 13.88 13.79
N TYR A 203 -11.39 12.72 13.14
CA TYR A 203 -10.44 12.30 12.12
C TYR A 203 -11.17 12.17 10.80
N LEU A 204 -10.64 12.79 9.75
CA LEU A 204 -11.14 12.70 8.40
C LEU A 204 -10.12 11.98 7.53
N LEU A 205 -10.58 11.03 6.73
CA LEU A 205 -9.75 10.23 5.82
C LEU A 205 -10.40 10.23 4.43
N ILE A 206 -9.59 10.35 3.38
CA ILE A 206 -10.02 10.02 2.02
C ILE A 206 -9.67 8.55 1.78
N SER A 207 -10.68 7.73 1.53
CA SER A 207 -10.53 6.31 1.21
C SER A 207 -10.80 6.07 -0.27
N LYS A 208 -9.87 5.38 -0.95
CA LYS A 208 -10.05 5.02 -2.36
C LYS A 208 -10.73 3.65 -2.42
N THR A 209 -11.94 3.63 -2.98
CA THR A 209 -12.70 2.39 -3.16
C THR A 209 -12.91 2.06 -4.63
N PHE A 210 -12.92 0.78 -4.95
CA PHE A 210 -13.27 0.23 -6.26
C PHE A 210 -14.57 -0.55 -6.14
N THR A 211 -15.49 -0.32 -7.07
CA THR A 211 -16.68 -1.15 -7.23
C THR A 211 -16.46 -2.06 -8.43
N GLU A 212 -16.69 -3.36 -8.27
CA GLU A 212 -16.74 -4.24 -9.44
C GLU A 212 -17.95 -3.81 -10.29
N THR A 213 -17.68 -3.11 -11.40
CA THR A 213 -18.73 -2.80 -12.37
C THR A 213 -19.16 -4.14 -12.96
N ALA A 214 -20.25 -4.70 -12.43
CA ALA A 214 -20.84 -5.91 -12.94
C ALA A 214 -20.98 -5.74 -14.45
N LYS A 215 -20.12 -6.43 -15.22
CA LYS A 215 -20.33 -6.61 -16.63
C LYS A 215 -21.76 -7.12 -16.72
N ARG A 216 -22.62 -6.38 -17.42
CA ARG A 216 -23.97 -6.78 -17.80
C ARG A 216 -23.89 -8.00 -18.73
N SER A 217 -23.33 -9.12 -18.28
CA SER A 217 -23.50 -10.42 -18.90
C SER A 217 -24.83 -10.95 -18.41
N SER A 218 -25.83 -10.72 -19.25
CA SER A 218 -27.16 -11.27 -19.13
C SER A 218 -27.13 -12.79 -18.90
N LYS A 219 -27.99 -13.21 -17.97
CA LYS A 219 -28.52 -14.57 -17.68
C LYS A 219 -27.88 -15.31 -16.49
N LYS A 220 -28.49 -15.10 -15.32
CA LYS A 220 -29.26 -16.15 -14.65
C LYS A 220 -30.39 -15.52 -13.84
N ARG A 221 -31.62 -15.89 -14.19
CA ARG A 221 -32.85 -15.61 -13.43
C ARG A 221 -32.81 -16.46 -12.17
N GLY A 222 -32.98 -15.83 -11.01
CA GLY A 222 -33.25 -16.52 -9.75
C GLY A 222 -32.71 -15.72 -8.57
N GLU A 223 -33.64 -15.27 -7.73
CA GLU A 223 -33.43 -14.72 -6.39
C GLU A 223 -32.99 -13.25 -6.30
N SER A 224 -33.94 -12.44 -5.82
CA SER A 224 -33.77 -11.07 -5.36
C SER A 224 -32.92 -11.04 -4.10
N THR A 225 -31.62 -11.21 -4.26
CA THR A 225 -30.66 -10.76 -3.26
C THR A 225 -30.32 -9.33 -3.66
N GLN A 226 -30.55 -8.36 -2.77
CA GLN A 226 -30.03 -7.01 -2.94
C GLN A 226 -28.56 -7.15 -3.35
N GLN A 227 -28.23 -6.81 -4.60
CA GLN A 227 -26.85 -6.74 -5.05
C GLN A 227 -26.23 -5.61 -4.24
N ARG A 228 -25.66 -5.98 -3.08
CA ARG A 228 -24.80 -5.11 -2.32
C ARG A 228 -23.60 -4.91 -3.22
N GLU A 229 -23.42 -3.70 -3.73
CA GLU A 229 -22.17 -3.35 -4.42
C GLU A 229 -21.05 -3.65 -3.43
N GLU A 230 -20.20 -4.63 -3.77
CA GLU A 230 -19.08 -5.02 -2.93
C GLU A 230 -17.99 -3.96 -3.14
N LEU A 231 -17.87 -3.06 -2.16
CA LEU A 231 -16.84 -2.04 -2.13
C LEU A 231 -15.51 -2.70 -1.77
N MET A 232 -14.54 -2.61 -2.67
CA MET A 232 -13.16 -3.03 -2.44
C MET A 232 -12.34 -1.80 -2.04
N PHE A 233 -11.62 -1.86 -0.93
CA PHE A 233 -10.77 -0.77 -0.48
C PHE A 233 -9.36 -0.89 -1.06
N ALA A 234 -8.78 0.22 -1.51
CA ALA A 234 -7.39 0.26 -1.97
C ALA A 234 -6.42 -0.16 -0.86
N ASN A 235 -6.68 0.32 0.35
CA ASN A 235 -5.98 -0.08 1.57
C ASN A 235 -6.93 -0.93 2.42
N ALA A 236 -6.59 -2.20 2.64
CA ALA A 236 -7.47 -3.15 3.31
C ALA A 236 -7.92 -2.70 4.72
N GLU A 237 -7.07 -1.97 5.45
CA GLU A 237 -7.40 -1.47 6.79
C GLU A 237 -8.51 -0.41 6.80
N GLU A 238 -8.79 0.23 5.66
CA GLU A 238 -9.82 1.25 5.54
C GLU A 238 -11.24 0.69 5.66
N GLU A 239 -11.42 -0.61 5.44
CA GLU A 239 -12.67 -1.31 5.72
C GLU A 239 -13.06 -1.18 7.20
N PHE A 240 -12.11 -1.33 8.12
CA PHE A 240 -12.36 -1.18 9.55
C PHE A 240 -12.75 0.25 9.93
N PHE A 241 -12.12 1.25 9.30
CA PHE A 241 -12.52 2.65 9.49
C PHE A 241 -13.93 2.88 8.95
N TYR A 242 -14.24 2.33 7.78
CA TYR A 242 -15.56 2.47 7.16
C TYR A 242 -16.69 1.94 8.06
N GLU A 243 -16.48 0.80 8.74
CA GLU A 243 -17.46 0.21 9.66
C GLU A 243 -17.80 1.09 10.87
N VAL A 244 -16.82 1.85 11.38
CA VAL A 244 -16.95 2.67 12.60
C VAL A 244 -17.13 4.16 12.32
N THR A 245 -17.22 4.56 11.05
CA THR A 245 -17.29 5.96 10.65
C THR A 245 -18.66 6.58 10.96
N ASP A 246 -18.64 7.72 11.68
CA ASP A 246 -19.83 8.52 11.99
C ASP A 246 -20.47 9.17 10.76
N PHE A 247 -19.65 9.53 9.76
CA PHE A 247 -20.08 10.28 8.57
C PHE A 247 -19.36 9.77 7.31
N ARG A 248 -20.10 9.24 6.34
CA ARG A 248 -19.53 8.69 5.10
C ARG A 248 -20.33 9.08 3.87
N TYR A 249 -19.61 9.28 2.76
CA TYR A 249 -20.15 9.50 1.43
C TYR A 249 -19.14 9.03 0.39
N HIS A 250 -19.63 8.69 -0.80
CA HIS A 250 -18.84 8.23 -1.94
C HIS A 250 -18.93 9.27 -3.05
#